data_AF-A0A1I0PK07-F1
#
_entry.id   AF-A0A1I0PK07-F1
#
_cell.length_a   1.000
_cell.length_b   1.000
_cell.length_c   1.000
_cell.angle_alpha   90.00
_cell.angle_beta   90.00
_cell.angle_gamma   90.00
#
_symmetry.space_group_name_H-M   'P 1'
#
loop_
_entity.id
_entity.type
_entity.pdbx_description
1 polymer ?
#
loop_
_entity_poly.entity_id
_entity_poly.type
_entity_poly.pdbx_seq_one_letter_code
_entity_poly.pdbx_strand_id
1 'polypeptide(L)'
;MDKEFSFIKGDKSPQEIKAESVDQILYQDFAKKDLPIVEEKQSGYEDPRWIEKSNSIKARDNYTCQLCHTFNPMQGGLMYIQQGEYETYHQYMPPSSYQIHVREFDFTINFDLLSGYHITMPRLNVHHKIYYRNRNLWDYQDDCLVTLCDKCHHYIHSLNNIGIPIVEEDSNGNPLLIGYTQPKPYQPQIDHTDLSTFKPLSIVKENLWGIDLKGKDAIDFKKAKSENKKWYDYQEILDQYVVRITTFKSYDPRWNKHTPDEIKKVAEFVILDFVENILGYTKKK
;
A
#
# COMPACT_ATOMS: atom_id res chain seq x y z
N MET A 1 13.19 9.34 19.73
CA MET A 1 13.47 10.32 18.66
C MET A 1 12.47 10.03 17.58
N ASP A 2 11.30 10.64 17.74
CA ASP A 2 10.12 10.38 16.93
C ASP A 2 10.30 11.09 15.59
N LYS A 3 10.37 10.32 14.49
CA LYS A 3 10.26 10.91 13.16
C LYS A 3 8.78 11.20 12.93
N GLU A 4 8.43 12.49 12.83
CA GLU A 4 7.15 12.94 12.30
C GLU A 4 6.96 12.36 10.90
N PHE A 5 6.03 11.41 10.76
CA PHE A 5 5.60 10.90 9.46
C PHE A 5 4.59 11.90 8.88
N SER A 6 5.05 12.90 8.14
CA SER A 6 4.18 13.74 7.33
C SER A 6 3.74 12.95 6.08
N PHE A 7 2.52 12.42 6.09
CA PHE A 7 1.94 11.73 4.94
C PHE A 7 1.65 12.72 3.81
N ILE A 8 2.26 12.50 2.64
CA ILE A 8 1.91 13.20 1.41
C ILE A 8 0.58 12.63 0.92
N LYS A 9 -0.45 13.47 0.85
CA LYS A 9 -1.74 13.14 0.23
C LYS A 9 -1.55 12.75 -1.24
N GLY A 10 -2.05 11.58 -1.61
CA GLY A 10 -2.37 11.22 -2.98
C GLY A 10 -1.73 9.92 -3.45
N ASP A 11 -2.59 8.99 -3.86
CA ASP A 11 -2.32 7.90 -4.81
C ASP A 11 -1.68 8.50 -6.08
N LYS A 12 -0.35 8.66 -6.10
CA LYS A 12 0.36 8.90 -7.36
C LYS A 12 0.57 7.55 -8.03
N SER A 13 0.09 7.42 -9.26
CA SER A 13 0.50 6.30 -10.09
C SER A 13 2.03 6.30 -10.24
N PRO A 14 2.70 5.15 -10.37
CA PRO A 14 4.16 5.11 -10.57
C PRO A 14 4.66 5.98 -11.74
N GLN A 15 3.79 6.27 -12.72
CA GLN A 15 4.06 7.13 -13.87
C GLN A 15 4.07 8.63 -13.52
N GLU A 16 3.42 9.02 -12.41
CA GLU A 16 3.36 10.40 -11.89
C GLU A 16 4.45 10.67 -10.83
N ILE A 17 5.23 9.64 -10.48
CA ILE A 17 6.37 9.74 -9.58
C ILE A 17 7.57 10.24 -10.40
N LYS A 18 8.13 11.39 -10.01
CA LYS A 18 9.26 12.00 -10.72
C LYS A 18 10.52 11.15 -10.51
N ALA A 19 11.33 10.98 -11.55
CA ALA A 19 12.61 10.26 -11.47
C ALA A 19 13.50 10.73 -10.30
N GLU A 20 13.49 12.03 -10.00
CA GLU A 20 14.20 12.64 -8.86
C GLU A 20 13.82 12.02 -7.50
N SER A 21 12.56 11.63 -7.31
CA SER A 21 12.11 10.98 -6.08
C SER A 21 12.54 9.52 -5.98
N VAL A 22 12.76 8.85 -7.10
CA VAL A 22 13.31 7.48 -7.16
C VAL A 22 14.79 7.50 -6.81
N ASP A 23 15.54 8.43 -7.41
CA ASP A 23 16.97 8.61 -7.14
C ASP A 23 17.23 8.99 -5.67
N GLN A 24 16.37 9.83 -5.09
CA GLN A 24 16.42 10.15 -3.65
C GLN A 24 16.14 8.95 -2.73
N ILE A 25 15.32 8.00 -3.13
CA ILE A 25 14.95 6.86 -2.28
C ILE A 25 15.96 5.71 -2.40
N LEU A 26 16.63 5.57 -3.54
CA LEU A 26 17.38 4.35 -3.88
C LEU A 26 18.87 4.54 -4.21
N TYR A 27 19.26 5.62 -4.90
CA TYR A 27 20.56 5.65 -5.61
C TYR A 27 21.36 6.94 -5.40
N GLN A 28 21.15 7.66 -4.29
CA GLN A 28 21.76 8.98 -4.04
C GLN A 28 23.29 9.03 -4.24
N ASP A 29 23.99 7.91 -4.11
CA ASP A 29 25.46 7.87 -4.09
C ASP A 29 26.12 7.24 -5.33
N PHE A 30 25.35 6.69 -6.27
CA PHE A 30 25.91 5.98 -7.43
C PHE A 30 25.66 6.78 -8.73
N ALA A 31 26.59 7.69 -9.05
CA ALA A 31 26.61 8.37 -10.34
C ALA A 31 26.65 7.34 -11.49
N LYS A 32 25.81 7.54 -12.53
CA LYS A 32 25.78 6.69 -13.73
C LYS A 32 27.17 6.60 -14.35
N LYS A 33 27.84 5.47 -14.15
CA LYS A 33 29.11 5.11 -14.79
C LYS A 33 28.84 3.95 -15.74
N ASP A 34 29.57 3.91 -16.86
CA ASP A 34 29.58 2.76 -17.78
C ASP A 34 30.25 1.56 -17.08
N LEU A 35 29.50 0.90 -16.21
CA LEU A 35 29.94 -0.27 -15.46
C LEU A 35 29.25 -1.53 -16.00
N PRO A 36 29.91 -2.69 -15.89
CA PRO A 36 29.39 -3.92 -16.47
C PRO A 36 28.10 -4.37 -15.78
N ILE A 37 27.30 -5.10 -16.52
CA ILE A 37 26.22 -5.88 -15.94
C ILE A 37 26.84 -7.14 -15.32
N VAL A 38 26.58 -7.36 -14.03
CA VAL A 38 27.08 -8.49 -13.28
C VAL A 38 25.90 -9.42 -12.99
N GLU A 39 26.11 -10.73 -13.23
CA GLU A 39 25.09 -11.73 -12.93
C GLU A 39 24.95 -11.88 -11.41
N GLU A 40 23.75 -11.60 -10.91
CA GLU A 40 23.43 -11.77 -9.51
C GLU A 40 22.73 -13.12 -9.30
N LYS A 41 23.33 -13.99 -8.49
CA LYS A 41 22.68 -15.23 -8.06
C LYS A 41 21.93 -14.98 -6.76
N GLN A 42 20.62 -14.74 -6.87
CA GLN A 42 19.73 -14.70 -5.71
C GLN A 42 19.08 -16.05 -5.50
N SER A 43 19.37 -16.66 -4.37
CA SER A 43 18.66 -17.83 -3.85
C SER A 43 18.40 -17.63 -2.36
N GLY A 44 17.46 -18.38 -1.80
CA GLY A 44 17.13 -18.29 -0.38
C GLY A 44 15.96 -17.37 -0.03
N TYR A 45 15.13 -16.97 -1.00
CA TYR A 45 13.87 -16.26 -0.73
C TYR A 45 12.87 -17.08 0.10
N GLU A 46 13.01 -18.40 0.11
CA GLU A 46 12.23 -19.32 0.95
C GLU A 46 12.90 -19.61 2.30
N ASP A 47 14.10 -19.06 2.55
CA ASP A 47 14.81 -19.28 3.80
C ASP A 47 14.06 -18.57 4.96
N PRO A 48 13.79 -19.26 6.08
CA PRO A 48 13.09 -18.66 7.22
C PRO A 48 13.71 -17.35 7.72
N ARG A 49 15.05 -17.20 7.62
CA ARG A 49 15.75 -15.97 8.02
C ARG A 49 15.41 -14.80 7.11
N TRP A 50 15.28 -15.06 5.80
CA TRP A 50 14.82 -14.03 4.87
C TRP A 50 13.34 -13.72 5.09
N ILE A 51 12.50 -14.72 5.35
CA ILE A 51 11.08 -14.51 5.65
C ILE A 51 10.93 -13.61 6.89
N GLU A 52 11.68 -13.89 7.96
CA GLU A 52 11.70 -13.07 9.17
C GLU A 52 12.20 -11.65 8.90
N LYS A 53 13.34 -11.50 8.20
CA LYS A 53 13.87 -10.19 7.80
C LYS A 53 12.89 -9.41 6.93
N SER A 54 12.27 -10.06 5.96
CA SER A 54 11.29 -9.45 5.06
C SER A 54 10.08 -8.94 5.83
N ASN A 55 9.59 -9.73 6.79
CA ASN A 55 8.50 -9.33 7.66
C ASN A 55 8.88 -8.17 8.58
N SER A 56 10.09 -8.15 9.15
CA SER A 56 10.55 -7.04 10.01
C SER A 56 10.68 -5.73 9.24
N ILE A 57 11.18 -5.79 7.99
CA ILE A 57 11.27 -4.61 7.11
C ILE A 57 9.87 -4.12 6.71
N LYS A 58 8.94 -5.01 6.38
CA LYS A 58 7.54 -4.62 6.11
C LYS A 58 6.89 -3.99 7.33
N ALA A 59 7.12 -4.54 8.53
CA ALA A 59 6.61 -3.98 9.77
C ALA A 59 7.21 -2.58 10.07
N ARG A 60 8.53 -2.41 9.88
CA ARG A 60 9.22 -1.12 9.99
C ARG A 60 8.60 -0.07 9.07
N ASP A 61 8.29 -0.47 7.84
CA ASP A 61 7.69 0.38 6.81
C ASP A 61 6.16 0.48 6.94
N ASN A 62 5.61 0.02 8.08
CA ASN A 62 4.19 0.00 8.39
C ASN A 62 3.35 -0.57 7.25
N TYR A 63 3.79 -1.69 6.66
CA TYR A 63 3.16 -2.38 5.53
C TYR A 63 2.70 -1.42 4.42
N THR A 64 3.54 -0.41 4.15
CA THR A 64 3.27 0.67 3.19
C THR A 64 4.39 0.70 2.17
N CYS A 65 4.02 0.80 0.89
CA CYS A 65 5.00 1.06 -0.15
C CYS A 65 5.67 2.41 0.11
N GLN A 66 6.99 2.43 0.25
CA GLN A 66 7.75 3.65 0.51
C GLN A 66 7.89 4.56 -0.72
N LEU A 67 7.35 4.14 -1.87
CA LEU A 67 7.36 4.92 -3.12
C LEU A 67 5.99 5.55 -3.43
N CYS A 68 4.92 4.74 -3.51
CA CYS A 68 3.57 5.24 -3.83
C CYS A 68 2.63 5.36 -2.63
N HIS A 69 3.07 4.96 -1.43
CA HIS A 69 2.31 5.01 -0.19
C HIS A 69 1.03 4.14 -0.13
N THR A 70 0.83 3.26 -1.11
CA THR A 70 -0.22 2.23 -1.02
C THR A 70 0.15 1.22 0.07
N PHE A 71 -0.79 0.93 0.96
CA PHE A 71 -0.59 0.04 2.09
C PHE A 71 -1.39 -1.27 1.98
N ASN A 72 -0.97 -2.31 2.71
CA ASN A 72 -1.68 -3.58 2.79
C ASN A 72 -2.13 -3.92 4.22
N PRO A 73 -3.40 -3.66 4.57
CA PRO A 73 -3.92 -3.92 5.91
C PRO A 73 -4.09 -5.43 6.23
N MET A 74 -3.95 -6.34 5.25
CA MET A 74 -3.93 -7.79 5.52
C MET A 74 -2.62 -8.25 6.17
N GLN A 75 -1.51 -7.61 5.84
CA GLN A 75 -0.19 -8.08 6.24
C GLN A 75 0.22 -7.57 7.63
N GLY A 76 -0.37 -6.45 8.07
CA GLY A 76 -0.05 -5.82 9.35
C GLY A 76 -1.15 -5.85 10.40
N GLY A 77 -2.38 -6.27 10.05
CA GLY A 77 -3.53 -6.33 10.95
C GLY A 77 -4.07 -4.97 11.44
N LEU A 78 -3.20 -3.96 11.61
CA LEU A 78 -3.52 -2.63 12.10
C LEU A 78 -2.62 -1.60 11.41
N MET A 79 -3.21 -0.85 10.48
CA MET A 79 -2.54 0.26 9.82
C MET A 79 -2.95 1.57 10.48
N TYR A 80 -1.99 2.27 11.07
CA TYR A 80 -2.19 3.62 11.60
C TYR A 80 -2.27 4.63 10.45
N ILE A 81 -3.40 5.31 10.33
CA ILE A 81 -3.58 6.42 9.38
C ILE A 81 -4.03 7.64 10.18
N GLN A 82 -3.27 8.73 10.04
CA GLN A 82 -3.71 10.02 10.54
C GLN A 82 -4.59 10.68 9.47
N GLN A 83 -5.91 10.61 9.65
CA GLN A 83 -6.88 11.24 8.75
C GLN A 83 -7.29 12.60 9.32
N GLY A 84 -6.50 13.63 9.01
CA GLY A 84 -6.71 14.96 9.59
C GLY A 84 -6.38 14.99 11.08
N GLU A 85 -7.39 15.07 11.93
CA GLU A 85 -7.24 15.17 13.40
C GLU A 85 -7.42 13.83 14.15
N TYR A 86 -7.67 12.73 13.43
CA TYR A 86 -8.02 11.44 14.04
C TYR A 86 -7.02 10.33 13.72
N GLU A 87 -6.84 9.43 14.68
CA GLU A 87 -6.08 8.19 14.54
C GLU A 87 -7.02 7.04 14.17
N THR A 88 -6.83 6.46 12.98
CA THR A 88 -7.58 5.30 12.52
C THR A 88 -6.71 4.07 12.40
N TYR A 89 -7.28 2.92 12.75
CA TYR A 89 -6.68 1.59 12.55
C TYR A 89 -7.46 0.82 11.51
N HIS A 90 -6.78 0.42 10.44
CA HIS A 90 -7.41 -0.28 9.33
C HIS A 90 -7.04 -1.77 9.35
N GLN A 91 -8.06 -2.61 9.21
CA GLN A 91 -7.92 -4.07 9.12
C GLN A 91 -8.77 -4.59 7.96
N TYR A 92 -8.22 -5.50 7.16
CA TYR A 92 -9.01 -6.24 6.17
C TYR A 92 -9.06 -7.71 6.55
N MET A 93 -10.27 -8.24 6.60
CA MET A 93 -10.59 -9.64 6.83
C MET A 93 -11.17 -10.21 5.53
N PRO A 94 -10.33 -10.81 4.67
CA PRO A 94 -10.81 -11.41 3.45
C PRO A 94 -11.83 -12.52 3.73
N PRO A 95 -12.77 -12.75 2.80
CA PRO A 95 -12.92 -12.04 1.53
C PRO A 95 -13.72 -10.73 1.63
N SER A 96 -14.43 -10.49 2.74
CA SER A 96 -15.64 -9.68 2.68
C SER A 96 -15.72 -8.53 3.67
N SER A 97 -14.76 -8.31 4.56
CA SER A 97 -14.93 -7.26 5.57
C SER A 97 -13.69 -6.39 5.72
N TYR A 98 -13.90 -5.08 5.69
CA TYR A 98 -12.88 -4.08 6.01
C TYR A 98 -13.33 -3.31 7.24
N GLN A 99 -12.45 -3.13 8.21
CA GLN A 99 -12.75 -2.47 9.48
C GLN A 99 -11.85 -1.25 9.65
N ILE A 100 -12.44 -0.16 10.15
CA ILE A 100 -11.73 1.05 10.57
C ILE A 100 -12.10 1.35 12.00
N HIS A 101 -11.16 1.21 12.93
CA HIS A 101 -11.32 1.62 14.32
C HIS A 101 -10.82 3.04 14.52
N VAL A 102 -11.64 3.92 15.10
CA VAL A 102 -11.31 5.32 15.38
C VAL A 102 -11.00 5.46 16.87
N ARG A 103 -9.73 5.69 17.19
CA ARG A 103 -9.21 5.53 18.56
C ARG A 103 -9.82 6.51 19.56
N GLU A 104 -9.89 7.79 19.20
CA GLU A 104 -10.30 8.87 20.10
C GLU A 104 -11.78 8.80 20.47
N PHE A 105 -12.57 8.16 19.62
CA PHE A 105 -14.01 8.03 19.77
C PHE A 105 -14.45 6.61 20.13
N ASP A 106 -13.50 5.66 20.15
CA ASP A 106 -13.68 4.26 20.53
C ASP A 106 -14.86 3.59 19.80
N PHE A 107 -14.89 3.76 18.46
CA PHE A 107 -15.86 3.08 17.61
C PHE A 107 -15.20 2.45 16.40
N THR A 108 -15.86 1.44 15.84
CA THR A 108 -15.42 0.75 14.63
C THR A 108 -16.45 0.88 13.54
N ILE A 109 -15.99 1.19 12.32
CA ILE A 109 -16.77 1.17 11.09
C ILE A 109 -16.43 -0.12 10.35
N ASN A 110 -17.43 -0.95 10.08
CA ASN A 110 -17.25 -2.11 9.22
C ASN A 110 -17.83 -1.83 7.85
N PHE A 111 -17.11 -2.25 6.81
CA PHE A 111 -17.52 -2.29 5.42
C PHE A 111 -17.62 -3.76 5.03
N ASP A 112 -18.84 -4.29 5.05
CA ASP A 112 -19.10 -5.67 4.69
C ASP A 112 -19.52 -5.78 3.23
N LEU A 113 -18.69 -6.41 2.42
CA LEU A 113 -18.94 -6.76 1.02
C LEU A 113 -19.92 -7.94 0.98
N LEU A 114 -20.93 -7.90 0.10
CA LEU A 114 -21.77 -9.07 -0.15
C LEU A 114 -20.94 -10.21 -0.79
N SER A 115 -21.51 -11.42 -0.72
CA SER A 115 -20.88 -12.65 -1.22
C SER A 115 -20.34 -12.51 -2.65
N GLY A 116 -19.09 -12.96 -2.83
CA GLY A 116 -18.36 -12.93 -4.11
C GLY A 116 -17.72 -11.59 -4.45
N TYR A 117 -17.76 -10.59 -3.56
CA TYR A 117 -17.04 -9.33 -3.74
C TYR A 117 -15.83 -9.25 -2.80
N HIS A 118 -14.76 -8.63 -3.32
CA HIS A 118 -13.46 -8.55 -2.66
C HIS A 118 -12.87 -7.16 -2.86
N ILE A 119 -12.11 -6.68 -1.88
CA ILE A 119 -11.16 -5.58 -2.08
C ILE A 119 -9.81 -6.18 -2.42
N THR A 120 -9.23 -5.75 -3.54
CA THR A 120 -7.88 -6.13 -3.95
C THR A 120 -6.85 -5.47 -3.03
N MET A 121 -5.84 -6.21 -2.60
CA MET A 121 -4.77 -5.68 -1.75
C MET A 121 -3.45 -5.67 -2.50
N PRO A 122 -2.60 -4.64 -2.32
CA PRO A 122 -1.30 -4.61 -2.98
C PRO A 122 -0.41 -5.72 -2.41
N ARG A 123 0.25 -6.49 -3.26
CA ARG A 123 1.38 -7.31 -2.81
C ARG A 123 2.57 -6.41 -2.52
N LEU A 124 3.14 -6.56 -1.32
CA LEU A 124 4.32 -5.83 -0.86
C LEU A 124 5.53 -6.76 -0.83
N ASN A 125 6.65 -6.27 -1.38
CA ASN A 125 7.93 -6.94 -1.43
C ASN A 125 9.00 -6.08 -0.78
N VAL A 126 10.02 -6.74 -0.24
CA VAL A 126 11.25 -6.05 0.17
C VAL A 126 12.20 -6.00 -1.01
N HIS A 127 12.63 -4.80 -1.34
CA HIS A 127 13.57 -4.49 -2.40
C HIS A 127 14.93 -4.14 -1.81
N HIS A 128 15.98 -4.67 -2.41
CA HIS A 128 17.35 -4.29 -2.10
C HIS A 128 17.73 -3.03 -2.89
N LYS A 129 18.20 -2.00 -2.19
CA LYS A 129 18.75 -0.79 -2.83
C LYS A 129 20.14 -1.03 -3.43
N ILE A 130 20.83 -2.05 -2.92
CA ILE A 130 22.21 -2.42 -3.23
C ILE A 130 22.39 -3.91 -2.97
N TYR A 131 23.23 -4.56 -3.77
CA TYR A 131 23.67 -5.94 -3.52
C TYR A 131 25.14 -5.99 -3.16
N TYR A 132 25.46 -6.65 -2.05
CA TYR A 132 26.82 -6.98 -1.66
C TYR A 132 27.16 -8.37 -2.17
N ARG A 133 28.29 -8.49 -2.88
CA ARG A 133 28.77 -9.80 -3.31
C ARG A 133 29.05 -10.69 -2.09
N ASN A 134 28.65 -11.96 -2.18
CA ASN A 134 28.82 -12.98 -1.14
C ASN A 134 28.08 -12.70 0.19
N ARG A 135 27.05 -11.84 0.17
CA ARG A 135 26.17 -11.61 1.33
C ARG A 135 24.84 -12.35 1.15
N ASN A 136 24.34 -13.00 2.20
CA ASN A 136 23.01 -13.62 2.16
C ASN A 136 21.92 -12.54 2.25
N LEU A 137 20.71 -12.86 1.75
CA LEU A 137 19.58 -11.91 1.70
C LEU A 137 19.23 -11.32 3.09
N TRP A 138 19.38 -12.08 4.18
CA TRP A 138 19.08 -11.63 5.54
C TRP A 138 20.22 -10.85 6.23
N ASP A 139 21.44 -10.90 5.69
CA ASP A 139 22.63 -10.26 6.29
C ASP A 139 22.71 -8.75 5.97
N TYR A 140 21.78 -8.23 5.16
CA TYR A 140 21.71 -6.82 4.79
C TYR A 140 21.25 -5.95 5.97
N GLN A 141 21.85 -4.77 6.08
CA GLN A 141 21.38 -3.73 6.99
C GLN A 141 20.00 -3.25 6.56
N ASP A 142 19.20 -2.81 7.52
CA ASP A 142 17.82 -2.40 7.29
C ASP A 142 17.71 -1.27 6.26
N ASP A 143 18.63 -0.30 6.31
CA ASP A 143 18.68 0.85 5.40
C ASP A 143 18.89 0.48 3.93
N CYS A 144 19.52 -0.68 3.66
CA CYS A 144 19.71 -1.27 2.35
C CYS A 144 18.43 -1.91 1.78
N LEU A 145 17.37 -2.00 2.59
CA LEU A 145 16.11 -2.66 2.26
C LEU A 145 14.94 -1.68 2.33
N VAL A 146 13.97 -1.85 1.43
CA VAL A 146 12.78 -0.99 1.37
C VAL A 146 11.54 -1.76 0.94
N THR A 147 10.40 -1.49 1.55
CA THR A 147 9.12 -2.08 1.19
C THR A 147 8.51 -1.36 -0.02
N LEU A 148 8.20 -2.11 -1.08
CA LEU A 148 7.58 -1.62 -2.30
C LEU A 148 6.41 -2.51 -2.71
N CYS A 149 5.35 -1.92 -3.28
CA CYS A 149 4.31 -2.72 -3.94
C CYS A 149 4.84 -3.31 -5.25
N ASP A 150 4.26 -4.40 -5.75
CA ASP A 150 4.64 -5.05 -7.02
C ASP A 150 4.85 -4.02 -8.15
N LYS A 151 3.92 -3.07 -8.29
CA LYS A 151 3.99 -2.04 -9.34
C LYS A 151 5.22 -1.15 -9.19
N CYS A 152 5.49 -0.65 -7.99
CA CYS A 152 6.66 0.20 -7.72
C CYS A 152 7.95 -0.59 -7.81
N HIS A 153 7.96 -1.83 -7.31
CA HIS A 153 9.09 -2.74 -7.39
C HIS A 153 9.49 -2.98 -8.85
N HIS A 154 8.53 -3.34 -9.70
CA HIS A 154 8.75 -3.50 -11.13
C HIS A 154 9.12 -2.20 -11.83
N TYR A 155 8.45 -1.10 -11.48
CA TYR A 155 8.76 0.21 -12.02
C TYR A 155 10.24 0.54 -11.82
N ILE A 156 10.78 0.33 -10.63
CA ILE A 156 12.20 0.56 -10.32
C ILE A 156 13.13 -0.33 -11.15
N HIS A 157 12.81 -1.62 -11.30
CA HIS A 157 13.59 -2.52 -12.16
C HIS A 157 13.50 -2.18 -13.66
N SER A 158 12.45 -1.48 -14.07
CA SER A 158 12.21 -1.05 -15.45
C SER A 158 12.72 0.36 -15.75
N LEU A 159 12.80 1.24 -14.75
CA LEU A 159 13.16 2.62 -14.93
C LEU A 159 14.63 2.71 -15.31
N ASN A 160 14.93 3.47 -16.36
CA ASN A 160 16.27 3.75 -16.86
C ASN A 160 17.07 2.57 -17.42
N ASN A 161 16.54 1.34 -17.44
CA ASN A 161 17.33 0.15 -17.81
C ASN A 161 18.61 0.04 -16.95
N ILE A 162 18.54 0.53 -15.71
CA ILE A 162 19.64 0.50 -14.74
C ILE A 162 19.32 -0.63 -13.76
N GLY A 163 20.24 -1.59 -13.65
CA GLY A 163 20.14 -2.62 -12.63
C GLY A 163 20.37 -2.07 -11.22
N ILE A 164 20.11 -2.89 -10.21
CA ILE A 164 20.48 -2.55 -8.84
C ILE A 164 22.01 -2.55 -8.74
N PRO A 165 22.65 -1.55 -8.09
CA PRO A 165 24.08 -1.52 -7.84
C PRO A 165 24.57 -2.79 -7.15
N ILE A 166 25.65 -3.38 -7.67
CA ILE A 166 26.36 -4.49 -7.04
C ILE A 166 27.70 -3.95 -6.55
N VAL A 167 28.01 -4.20 -5.29
CA VAL A 167 29.22 -3.74 -4.62
C VAL A 167 30.00 -4.89 -3.98
N GLU A 168 31.29 -4.66 -3.80
CA GLU A 168 32.17 -5.46 -2.94
C GLU A 168 32.65 -4.59 -1.77
N GLU A 169 32.97 -5.21 -0.64
CA GLU A 169 33.60 -4.49 0.48
C GLU A 169 35.12 -4.44 0.25
N ASP A 170 35.71 -3.25 0.35
CA ASP A 170 37.17 -3.07 0.32
C ASP A 170 37.83 -3.56 1.63
N SER A 171 39.15 -3.44 1.74
CA SER A 171 39.88 -3.86 2.95
C SER A 171 39.48 -3.12 4.22
N ASN A 172 38.79 -1.98 4.09
CA ASN A 172 38.31 -1.16 5.20
C ASN A 172 36.80 -1.31 5.43
N GLY A 173 36.12 -2.18 4.67
CA GLY A 173 34.67 -2.40 4.75
C GLY A 173 33.83 -1.38 3.98
N ASN A 174 34.44 -0.54 3.13
CA ASN A 174 33.67 0.43 2.33
C ASN A 174 33.09 -0.24 1.07
N PRO A 175 31.85 0.10 0.67
CA PRO A 175 31.25 -0.43 -0.55
C PRO A 175 31.94 0.15 -1.80
N LEU A 176 32.51 -0.73 -2.62
CA LEU A 176 33.07 -0.44 -3.93
C LEU A 176 32.09 -0.90 -5.01
N LEU A 177 31.59 0.04 -5.83
CA LEU A 177 30.70 -0.27 -6.96
C LEU A 177 31.44 -1.06 -8.04
N ILE A 178 30.98 -2.29 -8.30
CA ILE A 178 31.58 -3.19 -9.31
C ILE A 178 30.70 -3.40 -10.54
N GLY A 179 29.41 -3.07 -10.46
CA GLY A 179 28.49 -3.23 -11.58
C GLY A 179 27.04 -3.02 -11.19
N TYR A 180 26.15 -3.44 -12.08
CA TYR A 180 24.71 -3.40 -11.87
C TYR A 180 24.09 -4.76 -12.23
N THR A 181 22.91 -5.09 -11.69
CA THR A 181 22.16 -6.27 -12.12
C THR A 181 21.67 -6.13 -13.57
N GLN A 182 21.22 -7.24 -14.17
CA GLN A 182 20.43 -7.16 -15.41
C GLN A 182 19.11 -6.43 -15.12
N PRO A 183 18.73 -5.40 -15.91
CA PRO A 183 17.40 -4.80 -15.84
C PRO A 183 16.35 -5.86 -16.15
N LYS A 184 15.21 -5.81 -15.44
CA LYS A 184 14.09 -6.72 -15.67
C LYS A 184 12.94 -5.91 -16.30
N PRO A 185 12.77 -5.94 -17.63
CA PRO A 185 11.67 -5.24 -18.26
C PRO A 185 10.34 -5.82 -17.77
N TYR A 186 9.46 -4.97 -17.23
CA TYR A 186 8.14 -5.38 -16.76
C TYR A 186 7.12 -5.25 -17.89
N GLN A 187 6.41 -6.35 -18.16
CA GLN A 187 5.18 -6.32 -18.96
C GLN A 187 4.02 -6.75 -18.05
N PRO A 188 3.13 -5.82 -17.64
CA PRO A 188 1.94 -6.19 -16.90
C PRO A 188 1.04 -7.05 -17.79
N GLN A 189 0.89 -8.32 -17.45
CA GLN A 189 -0.21 -9.15 -17.95
C GLN A 189 -1.30 -9.17 -16.88
N ILE A 190 -2.53 -8.84 -17.28
CA ILE A 190 -3.68 -8.99 -16.39
C ILE A 190 -4.03 -10.48 -16.39
N ASP A 191 -3.85 -11.11 -15.25
CA ASP A 191 -4.36 -12.45 -14.98
C ASP A 191 -5.69 -12.30 -14.24
N HIS A 192 -6.78 -12.62 -14.94
CA HIS A 192 -8.14 -12.56 -14.40
C HIS A 192 -8.42 -13.60 -13.30
N THR A 193 -7.46 -14.44 -12.96
CA THR A 193 -7.53 -15.39 -11.84
C THR A 193 -6.70 -14.94 -10.62
N ASP A 194 -5.88 -13.90 -10.74
CA ASP A 194 -5.04 -13.39 -9.66
C ASP A 194 -5.46 -11.96 -9.27
N LEU A 195 -6.03 -11.83 -8.06
CA LEU A 195 -6.50 -10.58 -7.44
C LEU A 195 -5.43 -9.46 -7.41
N SER A 196 -4.16 -9.83 -7.39
CA SER A 196 -3.05 -8.86 -7.32
C SER A 196 -2.79 -8.12 -8.62
N THR A 197 -3.26 -8.64 -9.76
CA THR A 197 -3.05 -8.02 -11.08
C THR A 197 -3.94 -6.78 -11.26
N PHE A 198 -5.00 -6.69 -10.48
CA PHE A 198 -5.91 -5.55 -10.44
C PHE A 198 -5.27 -4.34 -9.74
N LYS A 199 -5.86 -3.15 -9.92
CA LYS A 199 -5.43 -1.98 -9.16
C LYS A 199 -5.64 -2.30 -7.66
N PRO A 200 -4.63 -2.08 -6.79
CA PRO A 200 -4.82 -2.18 -5.35
C PRO A 200 -5.99 -1.34 -4.86
N LEU A 201 -6.61 -1.76 -3.75
CA LEU A 201 -7.72 -1.09 -3.10
C LEU A 201 -8.92 -0.88 -4.04
N SER A 202 -9.18 -1.85 -4.92
CA SER A 202 -10.32 -1.84 -5.85
C SER A 202 -11.31 -2.94 -5.49
N ILE A 203 -12.59 -2.68 -5.71
CA ILE A 203 -13.64 -3.69 -5.54
C ILE A 203 -13.72 -4.56 -6.80
N VAL A 204 -13.66 -5.86 -6.61
CA VAL A 204 -13.79 -6.86 -7.67
C VAL A 204 -14.84 -7.90 -7.32
N LYS A 205 -15.41 -8.55 -8.33
CA LYS A 205 -16.37 -9.64 -8.16
C LYS A 205 -15.77 -10.93 -8.69
N GLU A 206 -15.65 -11.93 -7.83
CA GLU A 206 -15.33 -13.29 -8.23
C GLU A 206 -16.59 -13.97 -8.78
N ASN A 207 -16.44 -14.64 -9.92
CA ASN A 207 -17.48 -15.41 -10.58
C ASN A 207 -16.91 -16.78 -11.03
N LEU A 208 -17.77 -17.67 -11.55
CA LEU A 208 -17.37 -19.02 -11.96
C LEU A 208 -16.30 -19.08 -13.07
N TRP A 209 -16.03 -17.96 -13.74
CA TRP A 209 -15.13 -17.83 -14.89
C TRP A 209 -13.92 -16.94 -14.60
N GLY A 210 -13.77 -16.43 -13.38
CA GLY A 210 -12.68 -15.56 -12.96
C GLY A 210 -13.14 -14.31 -12.21
N ILE A 211 -12.27 -13.31 -12.17
CA ILE A 211 -12.46 -12.06 -11.41
C ILE A 211 -12.77 -10.92 -12.38
N ASP A 212 -13.91 -10.27 -12.18
CA ASP A 212 -14.31 -9.07 -12.90
C ASP A 212 -13.99 -7.81 -12.09
N LEU A 213 -13.36 -6.82 -12.74
CA LEU A 213 -13.33 -5.46 -12.20
C LEU A 213 -14.74 -4.89 -12.13
N LYS A 214 -15.16 -4.47 -10.95
CA LYS A 214 -16.34 -3.62 -10.78
C LYS A 214 -15.86 -2.22 -10.43
N GLY A 215 -15.84 -1.32 -11.41
CA GLY A 215 -15.77 0.12 -11.10
C GLY A 215 -14.71 0.97 -11.80
N LYS A 216 -14.14 0.57 -12.95
CA LYS A 216 -13.32 1.53 -13.71
C LYS A 216 -14.13 2.67 -14.36
N ASP A 217 -15.46 2.52 -14.51
CA ASP A 217 -16.32 3.53 -15.14
C ASP A 217 -17.67 3.78 -14.43
N ALA A 218 -17.93 3.18 -13.27
CA ALA A 218 -19.31 3.03 -12.78
C ALA A 218 -19.71 3.91 -11.60
N ILE A 219 -18.81 4.63 -10.91
CA ILE A 219 -19.20 5.51 -9.81
C ILE A 219 -18.80 6.95 -10.10
N ASP A 220 -19.67 7.67 -10.80
CA ASP A 220 -19.58 9.12 -10.89
C ASP A 220 -20.15 9.75 -9.61
N PHE A 221 -19.32 9.84 -8.57
CA PHE A 221 -19.66 10.53 -7.31
C PHE A 221 -19.98 12.02 -7.51
N LYS A 222 -19.84 12.59 -8.73
CA LYS A 222 -20.27 13.98 -9.02
C LYS A 222 -21.74 14.22 -8.67
N LYS A 223 -22.62 13.23 -8.86
CA LYS A 223 -24.07 13.38 -8.62
C LYS A 223 -24.43 13.42 -7.13
N ALA A 224 -23.65 12.76 -6.27
CA ALA A 224 -23.91 12.75 -4.83
C ALA A 224 -23.64 14.13 -4.19
N LYS A 225 -22.62 14.84 -4.69
CA LYS A 225 -22.12 16.08 -4.07
C LYS A 225 -22.82 17.35 -4.54
N SER A 226 -23.40 17.36 -5.75
CA SER A 226 -24.17 18.52 -6.24
C SER A 226 -25.45 18.78 -5.44
N GLU A 227 -25.87 17.83 -4.60
CA GLU A 227 -27.15 17.87 -3.88
C GLU A 227 -27.01 18.05 -2.37
N ASN A 228 -25.82 18.37 -1.83
CA ASN A 228 -25.61 18.64 -0.40
C ASN A 228 -26.05 17.46 0.51
N LYS A 229 -25.74 16.24 0.05
CA LYS A 229 -26.23 14.97 0.56
C LYS A 229 -25.59 14.56 1.91
N LYS A 230 -26.36 13.91 2.78
CA LYS A 230 -25.93 13.44 4.12
C LYS A 230 -25.54 11.95 4.08
N TRP A 231 -25.06 11.37 5.18
CA TRP A 231 -24.59 9.97 5.25
C TRP A 231 -25.48 8.91 4.60
N TYR A 232 -26.80 9.05 4.67
CA TYR A 232 -27.76 8.11 4.09
C TYR A 232 -27.66 8.03 2.56
N ASP A 233 -27.16 9.08 1.92
CA ASP A 233 -26.93 9.10 0.48
C ASP A 233 -25.67 8.31 0.07
N TYR A 234 -24.69 8.18 0.98
CA TYR A 234 -23.54 7.30 0.79
C TYR A 234 -23.92 5.85 1.04
N GLN A 235 -24.82 5.59 2.00
CA GLN A 235 -25.39 4.26 2.19
C GLN A 235 -26.15 3.81 0.94
N GLU A 236 -26.94 4.67 0.29
CA GLU A 236 -27.62 4.31 -0.96
C GLU A 236 -26.64 3.98 -2.11
N ILE A 237 -25.55 4.74 -2.22
CA ILE A 237 -24.47 4.46 -3.17
C ILE A 237 -23.82 3.12 -2.82
N LEU A 238 -23.39 2.93 -1.57
CA LEU A 238 -22.73 1.70 -1.14
C LEU A 238 -23.65 0.49 -1.16
N ASP A 239 -24.96 0.64 -0.95
CA ASP A 239 -25.98 -0.38 -1.10
C ASP A 239 -26.12 -0.78 -2.58
N GLN A 240 -25.98 0.17 -3.52
CA GLN A 240 -25.86 -0.13 -4.96
C GLN A 240 -24.55 -0.88 -5.28
N TYR A 241 -23.49 -0.63 -4.51
CA TYR A 241 -22.16 -1.25 -4.67
C TYR A 241 -21.83 -2.27 -3.59
N VAL A 242 -22.86 -2.90 -3.00
CA VAL A 242 -22.70 -4.20 -2.32
C VAL A 242 -21.91 -4.08 -1.00
N VAL A 243 -21.84 -2.89 -0.39
CA VAL A 243 -21.13 -2.63 0.88
C VAL A 243 -22.12 -2.21 1.95
N ARG A 244 -22.26 -3.01 3.01
CA ARG A 244 -23.01 -2.65 4.21
C ARG A 244 -22.08 -1.93 5.19
N ILE A 245 -22.47 -0.74 5.62
CA ILE A 245 -21.76 -0.02 6.69
C ILE A 245 -22.45 -0.28 8.03
N THR A 246 -21.67 -0.65 9.03
CA THR A 246 -22.14 -0.72 10.42
C THR A 246 -21.16 -0.02 11.35
N THR A 247 -21.69 0.73 12.31
CA THR A 247 -20.90 1.39 13.35
C THR A 247 -21.15 0.73 14.69
N PHE A 248 -20.10 0.30 15.36
CA PHE A 248 -20.16 -0.26 16.71
C PHE A 248 -19.36 0.62 17.66
N LYS A 249 -19.99 1.06 18.75
CA LYS A 249 -19.28 1.71 19.85
C LYS A 249 -18.83 0.63 20.83
N SER A 250 -17.56 0.68 21.26
CA SER A 250 -17.12 -0.14 22.39
C SER A 250 -17.89 0.31 23.64
N TYR A 251 -18.51 -0.64 24.36
CA TYR A 251 -19.27 -0.35 25.58
C TYR A 251 -18.31 -0.19 26.77
N ASP A 252 -17.25 0.61 26.62
CA ASP A 252 -16.41 0.99 27.75
C ASP A 252 -16.95 2.33 28.32
N PRO A 253 -17.58 2.30 29.52
CA PRO A 253 -18.21 3.48 30.11
C PRO A 253 -17.23 4.63 30.39
N ARG A 254 -15.92 4.39 30.34
CA ARG A 254 -14.88 5.42 30.52
C ARG A 254 -14.75 6.37 29.31
N TRP A 255 -15.30 5.99 28.16
CA TRP A 255 -15.18 6.73 26.88
C TRP A 255 -16.47 7.45 26.48
N ASN A 256 -17.39 7.65 27.43
CA ASN A 256 -18.63 8.40 27.24
C ASN A 256 -18.43 9.93 27.21
N LYS A 257 -17.35 10.40 26.58
CA LYS A 257 -17.00 11.82 26.47
C LYS A 257 -17.63 12.51 25.27
N HIS A 258 -18.02 11.74 24.25
CA HIS A 258 -18.52 12.25 22.98
C HIS A 258 -20.01 12.00 22.82
N THR A 259 -20.69 13.01 22.31
CA THR A 259 -22.11 12.95 21.94
C THR A 259 -22.33 12.07 20.70
N PRO A 260 -23.54 11.51 20.52
CA PRO A 260 -23.89 10.78 19.30
C PRO A 260 -23.68 11.59 18.02
N ASP A 261 -23.91 12.91 18.05
CA ASP A 261 -23.73 13.80 16.90
C ASP A 261 -22.25 13.99 16.54
N GLU A 262 -21.35 14.04 17.52
CA GLU A 262 -19.90 14.09 17.30
C GLU A 262 -19.41 12.79 16.66
N ILE A 263 -19.79 11.63 17.22
CA ILE A 263 -19.43 10.31 16.67
C ILE A 263 -19.90 10.19 15.22
N LYS A 264 -21.14 10.62 14.95
CA LYS A 264 -21.71 10.58 13.60
C LYS A 264 -20.91 11.42 12.60
N LYS A 265 -20.53 12.65 12.95
CA LYS A 265 -19.72 13.53 12.08
C LYS A 265 -18.36 12.92 11.77
N VAL A 266 -17.71 12.30 12.76
CA VAL A 266 -16.41 11.63 12.57
C VAL A 266 -16.56 10.39 11.71
N ALA A 267 -17.59 9.57 11.95
CA ALA A 267 -17.87 8.41 11.12
C ALA A 267 -18.12 8.80 9.66
N GLU A 268 -18.91 9.85 9.42
CA GLU A 268 -19.13 10.42 8.08
C GLU A 268 -17.81 10.83 7.41
N PHE A 269 -16.95 11.54 8.12
CA PHE A 269 -15.64 11.95 7.60
C PHE A 269 -14.74 10.75 7.25
N VAL A 270 -14.64 9.76 8.14
CA VAL A 270 -13.78 8.57 7.93
C VAL A 270 -14.29 7.71 6.77
N ILE A 271 -15.62 7.57 6.62
CA ILE A 271 -16.23 6.87 5.48
C ILE A 271 -15.89 7.59 4.17
N LEU A 272 -16.01 8.91 4.14
CA LEU A 272 -15.66 9.72 2.97
C LEU A 272 -14.20 9.57 2.58
N ASP A 273 -13.30 9.64 3.57
CA ASP A 273 -11.86 9.47 3.32
C ASP A 273 -11.55 8.07 2.78
N PHE A 274 -12.16 7.02 3.34
CA PHE A 274 -12.01 5.66 2.85
C PHE A 274 -12.46 5.51 1.40
N VAL A 275 -13.62 6.06 1.04
CA VAL A 275 -14.14 5.98 -0.33
C VAL A 275 -13.31 6.80 -1.31
N GLU A 276 -13.01 8.06 -0.97
CA GLU A 276 -12.34 8.99 -1.90
C GLU A 276 -10.84 8.69 -2.02
N ASN A 277 -10.15 8.47 -0.90
CA ASN A 277 -8.70 8.43 -0.84
C ASN A 277 -8.12 7.01 -0.76
N ILE A 278 -8.82 6.06 -0.14
CA ILE A 278 -8.32 4.68 -0.02
C ILE A 278 -8.78 3.83 -1.20
N LEU A 279 -10.08 3.84 -1.53
CA LEU A 279 -10.58 3.15 -2.71
C LEU A 279 -10.31 3.91 -4.02
N GLY A 280 -9.79 5.14 -3.92
CA GLY A 280 -9.40 5.96 -5.06
C GLY A 280 -10.59 6.48 -5.89
N TYR A 281 -11.80 6.50 -5.33
CA TYR A 281 -12.97 7.08 -5.98
C TYR A 281 -13.00 8.60 -5.78
N THR A 282 -12.08 9.28 -6.44
CA THR A 282 -11.98 10.75 -6.33
C THR A 282 -13.04 11.46 -7.16
N LYS A 283 -13.46 12.64 -6.68
CA LYS A 283 -14.18 13.63 -7.48
C LYS A 283 -13.29 14.06 -8.65
N LYS A 284 -13.55 13.62 -9.88
CA LYS A 284 -13.01 14.32 -11.06
C LYS A 284 -13.44 15.79 -10.95
N LYS A 285 -12.48 16.71 -10.90
CA LYS A 285 -12.77 18.16 -10.98
C LYS A 285 -13.48 18.49 -12.28
#